data_AF-A0A8W8K7N2-F1
#
_entry.id   AF-A0A8W8K7N2-F1
#
_cell.length_a   1.000
_cell.length_b   1.000
_cell.length_c   1.000
_cell.angle_alpha   90.00
_cell.angle_beta   90.00
_cell.angle_gamma   90.00
#
_symmetry.space_group_name_H-M   'P 1'
#
loop_
_entity.id
_entity.type
_entity.pdbx_description
1 polymer ?
#
loop_
_entity_poly.entity_id
_entity_poly.type
_entity_poly.pdbx_seq_one_letter_code
_entity_poly.pdbx_strand_id
1 'polypeptide(L)'
;IYMLQGLSQLENAGDVDSVLLRCPLLSLSLVVHTQFTRNLIAEIYKKHTNPGLEDMLKITDWVERSRTTPAPLPGELDVNVSMRSAALLSLLHTRSLTSLMEIIRKQARSSEDRQDRVFEGFAVLLVAELIEVKSQFYEEAEQALENLLLSKPELLSYLASNMGEWESVLPQNVLHQMPYTLIKFLSRRKNTSWQSSLTYLSSVLLLHKKVVHCMDQQVPSENLIQMNDWIDVIGFVKGCFNSATKAQLKNVTKELLSDCGADIVLMYKQAIAREQ
;
A
#
# COMPACT_ATOMS: atom_id res chain seq x y z
N ILE A 1 -7.32 10.68 -20.37
CA ILE A 1 -8.25 9.87 -21.19
C ILE A 1 -9.10 8.97 -20.28
N TYR A 2 -8.51 8.14 -19.42
CA TYR A 2 -9.24 7.27 -18.48
C TYR A 2 -10.17 8.01 -17.48
N MET A 3 -9.74 9.15 -16.91
CA MET A 3 -10.61 9.94 -16.02
C MET A 3 -11.84 10.49 -16.74
N LEU A 4 -11.69 11.04 -17.96
CA LEU A 4 -12.80 11.59 -18.73
C LEU A 4 -13.79 10.49 -19.18
N GLN A 5 -13.28 9.32 -19.54
CA GLN A 5 -14.13 8.14 -19.82
C GLN A 5 -14.85 7.64 -18.58
N GLY A 6 -14.18 7.54 -17.43
CA GLY A 6 -14.79 7.12 -16.18
C GLY A 6 -15.85 8.09 -15.66
N LEU A 7 -15.64 9.41 -15.83
CA LEU A 7 -16.63 10.44 -15.52
C LEU A 7 -17.84 10.37 -16.45
N SER A 8 -17.61 10.20 -17.76
CA SER A 8 -18.69 9.98 -18.72
C SER A 8 -19.47 8.69 -18.44
N GLN A 9 -18.81 7.65 -17.93
CA GLN A 9 -19.48 6.42 -17.50
C GLN A 9 -20.28 6.63 -16.22
N LEU A 10 -19.76 7.37 -15.22
CA LEU A 10 -20.52 7.73 -14.01
C LEU A 10 -21.77 8.56 -14.33
N GLU A 11 -21.68 9.47 -15.29
CA GLU A 11 -22.83 10.30 -15.72
C GLU A 11 -23.93 9.50 -16.43
N ASN A 12 -23.57 8.38 -17.06
CA ASN A 12 -24.47 7.58 -17.92
C ASN A 12 -24.85 6.21 -17.33
N ALA A 13 -24.14 5.73 -16.30
CA ALA A 13 -24.38 4.44 -15.68
C ALA A 13 -25.40 4.56 -14.54
N GLY A 14 -26.47 3.75 -14.61
CA GLY A 14 -27.36 3.53 -13.46
C GLY A 14 -26.69 2.74 -12.31
N ASP A 15 -25.55 2.09 -12.58
CA ASP A 15 -24.78 1.26 -11.64
C ASP A 15 -23.39 1.85 -11.41
N VAL A 16 -23.34 2.78 -10.46
CA VAL A 16 -22.16 3.54 -10.04
C VAL A 16 -21.13 2.63 -9.37
N ASP A 17 -21.56 1.61 -8.65
CA ASP A 17 -20.68 0.68 -7.95
C ASP A 17 -19.82 -0.10 -8.95
N SER A 18 -20.41 -0.53 -10.07
CA SER A 18 -19.68 -1.18 -11.16
C SER A 18 -18.63 -0.28 -11.80
N VAL A 19 -18.92 1.02 -11.96
CA VAL A 19 -17.97 1.99 -12.54
C VAL A 19 -16.82 2.28 -11.57
N LEU A 20 -17.11 2.49 -10.29
CA LEU A 20 -16.09 2.75 -9.26
C LEU A 20 -15.18 1.53 -9.03
N LEU A 21 -15.72 0.32 -9.18
CA LEU A 21 -14.99 -0.93 -9.08
C LEU A 21 -14.10 -1.17 -10.31
N ARG A 22 -14.53 -0.72 -11.50
CA ARG A 22 -13.75 -0.78 -12.75
C ARG A 22 -12.75 0.36 -12.90
N CYS A 23 -12.91 1.45 -12.16
CA CYS A 23 -12.07 2.65 -12.25
C CYS A 23 -11.62 3.13 -10.85
N PRO A 24 -10.80 2.37 -10.11
CA PRO A 24 -10.48 2.75 -8.74
C PRO A 24 -9.57 3.99 -8.64
N LEU A 25 -8.80 4.31 -9.70
CA LEU A 25 -8.08 5.58 -9.82
C LEU A 25 -9.03 6.79 -9.88
N LEU A 26 -10.22 6.61 -10.44
CA LEU A 26 -11.27 7.62 -10.41
C LEU A 26 -11.78 7.78 -8.97
N SER A 27 -12.05 6.69 -8.27
CA SER A 27 -12.43 6.69 -6.86
C SER A 27 -11.36 7.39 -5.98
N LEU A 28 -10.08 7.12 -6.25
CA LEU A 28 -8.95 7.76 -5.59
C LEU A 28 -8.86 9.26 -5.89
N SER A 29 -8.86 9.63 -7.17
CA SER A 29 -8.78 11.03 -7.60
C SER A 29 -9.98 11.84 -7.09
N LEU A 30 -11.16 11.23 -7.06
CA LEU A 30 -12.37 11.86 -6.55
C LEU A 30 -12.21 12.17 -5.06
N VAL A 31 -11.73 11.24 -4.25
CA VAL A 31 -11.63 11.52 -2.80
C VAL A 31 -10.42 12.42 -2.45
N VAL A 32 -9.34 12.41 -3.23
CA VAL A 32 -8.21 13.35 -3.06
C VAL A 32 -8.61 14.78 -3.40
N HIS A 33 -9.32 15.01 -4.51
CA HIS A 33 -9.81 16.33 -4.91
C HIS A 33 -11.22 16.60 -4.38
N THR A 34 -11.42 16.47 -3.07
CA THR A 34 -12.73 16.56 -2.39
C THR A 34 -13.64 17.69 -2.88
N GLN A 35 -13.12 18.90 -3.08
CA GLN A 35 -13.91 20.05 -3.51
C GLN A 35 -14.41 19.92 -4.96
N PHE A 36 -13.53 19.47 -5.86
CA PHE A 36 -13.87 19.20 -7.26
C PHE A 36 -14.90 18.07 -7.34
N THR A 37 -14.66 17.02 -6.59
CA THR A 37 -15.49 15.82 -6.52
C THR A 37 -16.84 16.07 -5.94
N ARG A 38 -16.94 16.84 -4.86
CA ARG A 38 -18.22 17.22 -4.28
C ARG A 38 -19.08 17.96 -5.31
N ASN A 39 -18.49 18.92 -6.02
CA ASN A 39 -19.21 19.67 -7.04
C ASN A 39 -19.69 18.78 -8.19
N LEU A 40 -18.84 17.86 -8.65
CA LEU A 40 -19.14 16.96 -9.75
C LEU A 40 -20.17 15.89 -9.36
N ILE A 41 -19.94 15.17 -8.27
CA ILE A 41 -20.82 14.10 -7.78
C ILE A 41 -22.18 14.67 -7.35
N ALA A 42 -22.22 15.85 -6.71
CA ALA A 42 -23.51 16.45 -6.34
C ALA A 42 -24.35 16.80 -7.58
N GLU A 43 -23.73 17.23 -8.68
CA GLU A 43 -24.43 17.47 -9.95
C GLU A 43 -24.92 16.17 -10.60
N ILE A 44 -24.15 15.07 -10.51
CA ILE A 44 -24.56 13.76 -11.03
C ILE A 44 -25.69 13.18 -10.16
N TYR A 45 -25.57 13.25 -8.84
CA TYR A 45 -26.56 12.74 -7.88
C TYR A 45 -27.91 13.45 -8.00
N LYS A 46 -27.92 14.76 -8.29
CA LYS A 46 -29.16 15.51 -8.59
C LYS A 46 -29.91 14.95 -9.79
N LYS A 47 -29.20 14.37 -10.77
CA LYS A 47 -29.77 13.79 -11.99
C LYS A 47 -30.16 12.33 -11.80
N HIS A 48 -29.41 11.59 -10.99
CA HIS A 48 -29.60 10.17 -10.75
C HIS A 48 -29.39 9.84 -9.27
N THR A 49 -30.47 9.54 -8.55
CA THR A 49 -30.39 9.07 -7.16
C THR A 49 -29.80 7.66 -7.13
N ASN A 50 -28.51 7.57 -6.79
CA ASN A 50 -27.77 6.32 -6.68
C ASN A 50 -27.12 6.20 -5.28
N PRO A 51 -27.33 5.09 -4.55
CA PRO A 51 -26.76 4.88 -3.21
C PRO A 51 -25.24 4.99 -3.15
N GLY A 52 -24.53 4.50 -4.18
CA GLY A 52 -23.08 4.60 -4.27
C GLY A 52 -22.60 6.06 -4.33
N LEU A 53 -23.27 6.93 -5.09
CA LEU A 53 -22.95 8.37 -5.12
C LEU A 53 -23.25 9.07 -3.79
N GLU A 54 -24.32 8.66 -3.10
CA GLU A 54 -24.65 9.17 -1.77
C GLU A 54 -23.53 8.82 -0.76
N ASP A 55 -23.01 7.60 -0.82
CA ASP A 55 -21.89 7.15 0.00
C ASP A 55 -20.59 7.90 -0.34
N MET A 56 -20.33 8.19 -1.62
CA MET A 56 -19.21 9.05 -2.03
C MET A 56 -19.34 10.46 -1.43
N LEU A 57 -20.54 11.06 -1.48
CA LEU A 57 -20.78 12.38 -0.90
C LEU A 57 -20.55 12.35 0.62
N LYS A 58 -21.06 11.34 1.33
CA LYS A 58 -20.83 11.17 2.78
C LYS A 58 -19.35 11.04 3.11
N ILE A 59 -18.56 10.33 2.32
CA ILE A 59 -17.10 10.20 2.49
C ILE A 59 -16.40 11.53 2.22
N THR A 60 -16.72 12.22 1.13
CA THR A 60 -16.10 13.52 0.81
C THR A 60 -16.43 14.58 1.87
N ASP A 61 -17.67 14.60 2.37
CA ASP A 61 -18.07 15.46 3.50
C ASP A 61 -17.39 15.05 4.81
N TRP A 62 -17.14 13.76 5.01
CA TRP A 62 -16.35 13.29 6.14
C TRP A 62 -14.89 13.74 6.04
N VAL A 63 -14.25 13.63 4.87
CA VAL A 63 -12.88 14.10 4.63
C VAL A 63 -12.80 15.60 4.90
N GLU A 64 -13.70 16.41 4.32
CA GLU A 64 -13.73 17.86 4.55
C GLU A 64 -13.90 18.22 6.03
N ARG A 65 -14.85 17.60 6.74
CA ARG A 65 -15.02 17.81 8.18
C ARG A 65 -13.79 17.36 8.97
N SER A 66 -13.18 16.28 8.52
CA SER A 66 -11.99 15.70 9.14
C SER A 66 -10.73 16.53 8.93
N ARG A 67 -10.70 17.47 7.97
CA ARG A 67 -9.59 18.43 7.81
C ARG A 67 -9.44 19.37 9.00
N THR A 68 -10.55 19.81 9.58
CA THR A 68 -10.53 20.74 10.71
C THR A 68 -10.67 20.02 12.05
N THR A 69 -11.41 18.92 12.11
CA THR A 69 -11.69 18.20 13.38
C THR A 69 -11.70 16.69 13.18
N PRO A 70 -10.92 15.88 13.91
CA PRO A 70 -10.95 14.43 13.77
C PRO A 70 -12.35 13.85 13.98
N ALA A 71 -12.94 13.24 12.95
CA ALA A 71 -14.26 12.61 13.02
C ALA A 71 -14.18 11.10 12.69
N PRO A 72 -14.99 10.24 13.33
CA PRO A 72 -15.12 8.85 12.91
C PRO A 72 -15.75 8.77 11.50
N LEU A 73 -15.33 7.79 10.70
CA LEU A 73 -15.88 7.51 9.39
C LEU A 73 -17.29 6.99 9.66
N PRO A 74 -18.32 7.43 8.91
CA PRO A 74 -19.67 6.96 9.15
C PRO A 74 -19.72 5.42 9.02
N GLY A 75 -20.08 4.74 10.12
CA GLY A 75 -20.05 3.28 10.23
C GLY A 75 -21.07 2.56 9.33
N GLU A 76 -22.10 3.28 8.90
CA GLU A 76 -23.15 2.82 7.99
C GLU A 76 -22.67 2.67 6.54
N LEU A 77 -21.47 3.16 6.22
CA LEU A 77 -20.96 3.14 4.85
C LEU A 77 -20.25 1.83 4.52
N ASP A 78 -20.80 1.05 3.58
CA ASP A 78 -20.13 -0.12 2.99
C ASP A 78 -19.11 0.31 1.92
N VAL A 79 -18.21 1.19 2.32
CA VAL A 79 -17.18 1.75 1.44
C VAL A 79 -16.19 0.65 1.05
N ASN A 80 -15.98 0.46 -0.24
CA ASN A 80 -14.92 -0.40 -0.75
C ASN A 80 -13.54 0.01 -0.17
N VAL A 81 -12.61 -0.94 -0.11
CA VAL A 81 -11.28 -0.72 0.50
C VAL A 81 -10.53 0.44 -0.18
N SER A 82 -10.70 0.59 -1.51
CA SER A 82 -10.05 1.62 -2.32
C SER A 82 -10.49 3.04 -1.93
N MET A 83 -11.78 3.27 -1.68
CA MET A 83 -12.31 4.59 -1.31
C MET A 83 -12.00 4.97 0.13
N ARG A 84 -11.98 4.01 1.06
CA ARG A 84 -11.48 4.26 2.43
C ARG A 84 -10.02 4.67 2.40
N SER A 85 -9.22 3.97 1.60
CA SER A 85 -7.81 4.27 1.43
C SER A 85 -7.62 5.65 0.79
N ALA A 86 -8.40 5.99 -0.22
CA ALA A 86 -8.39 7.32 -0.83
C ALA A 86 -8.76 8.45 0.14
N ALA A 87 -9.73 8.21 1.02
CA ALA A 87 -10.15 9.17 2.04
C ALA A 87 -9.05 9.44 3.06
N LEU A 88 -8.33 8.40 3.46
CA LEU A 88 -7.16 8.52 4.33
C LEU A 88 -6.00 9.26 3.65
N LEU A 89 -5.75 9.02 2.35
CA LEU A 89 -4.76 9.78 1.57
C LEU A 89 -5.09 11.28 1.53
N SER A 90 -6.33 11.62 1.20
CA SER A 90 -6.76 13.03 1.13
C SER A 90 -6.55 13.75 2.47
N LEU A 91 -6.73 13.04 3.58
CA LEU A 91 -6.43 13.56 4.92
C LEU A 91 -4.92 13.65 5.21
N LEU A 92 -4.11 12.74 4.69
CA LEU A 92 -2.64 12.79 4.81
C LEU A 92 -2.06 14.04 4.14
N HIS A 93 -2.56 14.39 2.95
CA HIS A 93 -2.15 15.60 2.22
C HIS A 93 -2.63 16.92 2.82
N THR A 94 -3.51 16.88 3.83
CA THR A 94 -4.14 18.09 4.40
C THR A 94 -3.98 18.24 5.91
N ARG A 95 -3.42 17.25 6.60
CA ARG A 95 -3.21 17.28 8.07
C ARG A 95 -1.82 16.79 8.45
N SER A 96 -1.40 17.13 9.67
CA SER A 96 -0.21 16.51 10.26
C SER A 96 -0.43 15.01 10.50
N LEU A 97 0.62 14.23 10.33
CA LEU A 97 0.63 12.78 10.51
C LEU A 97 0.06 12.33 11.87
N THR A 98 0.35 13.09 12.94
CA THR A 98 -0.18 12.83 14.29
C THR A 98 -1.71 12.83 14.31
N SER A 99 -2.33 13.80 13.62
CA SER A 99 -3.79 13.88 13.53
C SER A 99 -4.36 12.73 12.70
N LEU A 100 -3.68 12.35 11.62
CA LEU A 100 -4.11 11.23 10.78
C LEU A 100 -4.04 9.89 11.53
N MET A 101 -2.96 9.66 12.28
CA MET A 101 -2.82 8.47 13.12
C MET A 101 -3.90 8.38 14.19
N GLU A 102 -4.32 9.51 14.77
CA GLU A 102 -5.48 9.52 15.68
C GLU A 102 -6.78 9.16 14.98
N ILE A 103 -7.01 9.68 13.77
CA ILE A 103 -8.19 9.34 12.96
C ILE A 103 -8.19 7.85 12.68
N ILE A 104 -7.07 7.28 12.21
CA ILE A 104 -6.95 5.86 11.88
C ILE A 104 -7.14 4.98 13.10
N ARG A 105 -6.54 5.33 14.25
CA ARG A 105 -6.76 4.61 15.51
C ARG A 105 -8.22 4.68 15.95
N LYS A 106 -8.89 5.82 15.77
CA LYS A 106 -10.33 5.96 16.04
C LYS A 106 -11.16 5.09 15.10
N GLN A 107 -10.86 5.07 13.80
CA GLN A 107 -11.53 4.19 12.83
C GLN A 107 -11.37 2.72 13.17
N ALA A 108 -10.13 2.33 13.48
CA ALA A 108 -9.77 0.98 13.85
C ALA A 108 -10.54 0.50 15.10
N ARG A 109 -10.79 1.39 16.06
CA ARG A 109 -11.58 1.09 17.27
C ARG A 109 -13.08 1.05 17.04
N SER A 110 -13.60 1.80 16.07
CA SER A 110 -15.02 1.84 15.75
C SER A 110 -15.45 0.80 14.71
N SER A 111 -14.51 0.17 14.00
CA SER A 111 -14.80 -0.91 13.08
C SER A 111 -14.90 -2.23 13.83
N GLU A 112 -16.12 -2.64 14.19
CA GLU A 112 -16.38 -3.80 15.04
C GLU A 112 -15.67 -5.08 14.54
N ASP A 113 -15.54 -5.31 13.21
CA ASP A 113 -14.85 -6.50 12.64
C ASP A 113 -13.91 -6.20 11.44
N ARG A 114 -13.71 -4.93 11.07
CA ARG A 114 -12.97 -4.54 9.84
C ARG A 114 -11.68 -3.78 10.13
N GLN A 115 -11.18 -3.88 11.34
CA GLN A 115 -10.01 -3.13 11.83
C GLN A 115 -8.76 -3.39 10.98
N ASP A 116 -8.50 -4.65 10.64
CA ASP A 116 -7.30 -5.01 9.88
C ASP A 116 -7.33 -4.44 8.46
N ARG A 117 -8.50 -4.42 7.81
CA ARG A 117 -8.66 -3.80 6.48
C ARG A 117 -8.34 -2.31 6.45
N VAL A 118 -8.59 -1.60 7.57
CA VAL A 118 -8.24 -0.17 7.70
C VAL A 118 -6.72 0.01 7.75
N PHE A 119 -6.02 -0.85 8.50
CA PHE A 119 -4.57 -0.80 8.60
C PHE A 119 -3.86 -1.29 7.33
N GLU A 120 -4.40 -2.32 6.67
CA GLU A 120 -3.97 -2.79 5.36
C GLU A 120 -4.03 -1.68 4.33
N GLY A 121 -5.20 -1.04 4.20
CA GLY A 121 -5.38 0.12 3.32
C GLY A 121 -4.37 1.20 3.65
N PHE A 122 -4.23 1.59 4.92
CA PHE A 122 -3.27 2.61 5.31
C PHE A 122 -1.81 2.25 4.98
N ALA A 123 -1.41 0.99 5.16
CA ALA A 123 -0.07 0.53 4.85
C ALA A 123 0.24 0.66 3.34
N VAL A 124 -0.71 0.29 2.47
CA VAL A 124 -0.58 0.43 1.00
C VAL A 124 -0.34 1.89 0.63
N LEU A 125 -1.08 2.81 1.24
CA LEU A 125 -0.98 4.24 0.97
C LEU A 125 0.38 4.81 1.38
N LEU A 126 0.86 4.46 2.57
CA LEU A 126 2.15 4.93 3.06
C LEU A 126 3.27 4.48 2.13
N VAL A 127 3.23 3.24 1.61
CA VAL A 127 4.21 2.76 0.64
C VAL A 127 4.11 3.52 -0.69
N ALA A 128 2.89 3.85 -1.14
CA ALA A 128 2.70 4.65 -2.34
C ALA A 128 3.28 6.07 -2.20
N GLU A 129 3.11 6.71 -1.04
CA GLU A 129 3.73 8.02 -0.74
C GLU A 129 5.25 7.96 -0.74
N LEU A 130 5.85 6.85 -0.28
CA LEU A 130 7.31 6.66 -0.29
C LEU A 130 7.90 6.46 -1.70
N ILE A 131 7.08 6.21 -2.72
CA ILE A 131 7.52 6.15 -4.11
C ILE A 131 7.73 7.57 -4.66
N GLU A 132 6.91 8.53 -4.23
CA GLU A 132 7.02 9.91 -4.66
C GLU A 132 8.11 10.63 -3.86
N VAL A 133 9.38 10.49 -4.28
CA VAL A 133 10.57 11.05 -3.60
C VAL A 133 10.51 12.59 -3.42
N LYS A 134 9.61 13.28 -4.13
CA LYS A 134 9.34 14.73 -3.98
C LYS A 134 8.15 15.05 -3.08
N SER A 135 7.53 14.04 -2.45
CA SER A 135 6.43 14.25 -1.51
C SER A 135 6.95 15.04 -0.32
N GLN A 136 6.25 16.11 0.02
CA GLN A 136 6.52 16.92 1.21
C GLN A 136 6.31 16.12 2.51
N PHE A 137 5.66 14.96 2.41
CA PHE A 137 5.31 14.08 3.53
C PHE A 137 6.18 12.83 3.60
N TYR A 138 7.29 12.76 2.87
CA TYR A 138 8.12 11.55 2.77
C TYR A 138 8.60 11.07 4.14
N GLU A 139 9.17 11.95 4.95
CA GLU A 139 9.73 11.60 6.27
C GLU A 139 8.62 11.15 7.24
N GLU A 140 7.48 11.84 7.21
CA GLU A 140 6.30 11.51 7.99
C GLU A 140 5.71 10.16 7.59
N ALA A 141 5.56 9.91 6.28
CA ALA A 141 5.06 8.65 5.76
C ALA A 141 5.99 7.49 6.14
N GLU A 142 7.31 7.72 6.08
CA GLU A 142 8.32 6.73 6.48
C GLU A 142 8.16 6.38 7.97
N GLN A 143 8.04 7.40 8.83
CA GLN A 143 7.90 7.19 10.26
C GLN A 143 6.55 6.55 10.63
N ALA A 144 5.46 6.90 9.95
CA ALA A 144 4.17 6.26 10.14
C ALA A 144 4.20 4.78 9.75
N LEU A 145 4.84 4.44 8.63
CA LEU A 145 4.97 3.06 8.19
C LEU A 145 5.78 2.24 9.18
N GLU A 146 6.88 2.80 9.70
CA GLU A 146 7.66 2.16 10.76
C GLU A 146 6.81 1.90 12.01
N ASN A 147 6.10 2.92 12.50
CA ASN A 147 5.25 2.79 13.69
C ASN A 147 4.14 1.76 13.47
N LEU A 148 3.57 1.72 12.26
CA LEU A 148 2.52 0.79 11.91
C LEU A 148 3.04 -0.65 11.90
N LEU A 149 4.15 -0.92 11.23
CA LEU A 149 4.76 -2.25 11.16
C LEU A 149 5.34 -2.71 12.51
N LEU A 150 5.78 -1.78 13.36
CA LEU A 150 6.12 -2.07 14.75
C LEU A 150 4.92 -2.55 15.56
N SER A 151 3.75 -1.95 15.33
CA SER A 151 2.52 -2.31 16.04
C SER A 151 1.83 -3.56 15.48
N LYS A 152 1.94 -3.77 14.16
CA LYS A 152 1.28 -4.83 13.40
C LYS A 152 2.23 -5.41 12.34
N PRO A 153 3.20 -6.26 12.74
CA PRO A 153 4.19 -6.84 11.83
C PRO A 153 3.57 -7.68 10.70
N GLU A 154 2.38 -8.25 10.92
CA GLU A 154 1.62 -9.05 9.95
C GLU A 154 1.30 -8.27 8.65
N LEU A 155 1.24 -6.94 8.72
CA LEU A 155 1.00 -6.09 7.56
C LEU A 155 2.12 -6.18 6.53
N LEU A 156 3.36 -6.53 6.92
CA LEU A 156 4.42 -6.73 5.94
C LEU A 156 4.12 -7.95 5.03
N SER A 157 3.60 -9.03 5.61
CA SER A 157 3.22 -10.22 4.85
C SER A 157 2.01 -9.97 3.97
N TYR A 158 1.04 -9.21 4.48
CA TYR A 158 -0.08 -8.72 3.67
C TYR A 158 0.43 -7.93 2.46
N LEU A 159 1.30 -6.95 2.70
CA LEU A 159 1.83 -6.11 1.63
C LEU A 159 2.58 -6.93 0.59
N ALA A 160 3.46 -7.84 1.04
CA ALA A 160 4.26 -8.68 0.15
C ALA A 160 3.43 -9.70 -0.64
N SER A 161 2.28 -10.15 -0.13
CA SER A 161 1.45 -11.16 -0.78
C SER A 161 0.45 -10.55 -1.77
N ASN A 162 -0.14 -9.40 -1.43
CA ASN A 162 -1.33 -8.89 -2.12
C ASN A 162 -1.07 -7.81 -3.16
N MET A 163 0.19 -7.46 -3.46
CA MET A 163 0.49 -6.39 -4.44
C MET A 163 -0.15 -6.59 -5.82
N GLY A 164 -0.31 -7.85 -6.27
CA GLY A 164 -0.94 -8.14 -7.56
C GLY A 164 -2.45 -7.86 -7.57
N GLU A 165 -3.12 -7.89 -6.42
CA GLU A 165 -4.54 -7.57 -6.31
C GLU A 165 -4.81 -6.06 -6.52
N TRP A 166 -3.77 -5.24 -6.37
CA TRP A 166 -3.86 -3.79 -6.51
C TRP A 166 -3.60 -3.29 -7.94
N GLU A 167 -3.38 -4.16 -8.92
CA GLU A 167 -3.28 -3.80 -10.35
C GLU A 167 -4.50 -3.05 -10.86
N SER A 168 -5.67 -3.37 -10.31
CA SER A 168 -6.89 -2.63 -10.60
C SER A 168 -6.89 -1.22 -9.99
N VAL A 169 -6.18 -1.00 -8.88
CA VAL A 169 -6.32 0.18 -8.01
C VAL A 169 -5.20 1.19 -8.16
N LEU A 170 -3.98 0.74 -8.38
CA LEU A 170 -2.80 1.60 -8.43
C LEU A 170 -2.22 1.65 -9.84
N PRO A 171 -1.59 2.77 -10.25
CA PRO A 171 -0.90 2.85 -11.52
C PRO A 171 0.23 1.83 -11.59
N GLN A 172 0.45 1.24 -12.76
CA GLN A 172 1.46 0.19 -12.96
C GLN A 172 2.88 0.65 -12.56
N ASN A 173 3.23 1.92 -12.79
CA ASN A 173 4.50 2.50 -12.36
C ASN A 173 4.65 2.53 -10.83
N VAL A 174 3.57 2.76 -10.08
CA VAL A 174 3.58 2.70 -8.61
C VAL A 174 3.77 1.26 -8.17
N LEU A 175 2.97 0.33 -8.71
CA LEU A 175 3.01 -1.08 -8.35
C LEU A 175 4.39 -1.73 -8.61
N HIS A 176 5.03 -1.39 -9.72
CA HIS A 176 6.37 -1.88 -10.04
C HIS A 176 7.44 -1.37 -9.07
N GLN A 177 7.24 -0.19 -8.48
CA GLN A 177 8.18 0.41 -7.53
C GLN A 177 7.91 -0.01 -6.08
N MET A 178 6.69 -0.41 -5.72
CA MET A 178 6.33 -0.80 -4.34
C MET A 178 7.24 -1.88 -3.73
N PRO A 179 7.57 -3.00 -4.42
CA PRO A 179 8.44 -4.02 -3.84
C PRO A 179 9.82 -3.49 -3.48
N TYR A 180 10.41 -2.71 -4.38
CA TYR A 180 11.73 -2.11 -4.18
C TYR A 180 11.71 -1.05 -3.08
N THR A 181 10.71 -0.16 -3.08
CA THR A 181 10.54 0.88 -2.06
C THR A 181 10.41 0.26 -0.67
N LEU A 182 9.67 -0.84 -0.52
CA LEU A 182 9.59 -1.57 0.74
C LEU A 182 10.92 -2.19 1.16
N ILE A 183 11.67 -2.83 0.25
CA ILE A 183 12.99 -3.36 0.58
C ILE A 183 13.93 -2.23 1.02
N LYS A 184 13.93 -1.10 0.31
CA LYS A 184 14.75 0.07 0.64
C LYS A 184 14.39 0.60 2.03
N PHE A 185 13.11 0.77 2.31
CA PHE A 185 12.60 1.15 3.63
C PHE A 185 13.10 0.20 4.73
N LEU A 186 12.93 -1.12 4.54
CA LEU A 186 13.37 -2.13 5.51
C LEU A 186 14.89 -2.16 5.70
N SER A 187 15.66 -1.91 4.64
CA SER A 187 17.12 -1.88 4.70
C SER A 187 17.67 -0.73 5.55
N ARG A 188 16.95 0.40 5.56
CA ARG A 188 17.30 1.59 6.36
C ARG A 188 16.88 1.42 7.82
N ARG A 189 15.71 0.84 8.07
CA ARG A 189 15.15 0.66 9.41
C ARG A 189 15.54 -0.72 9.96
N LYS A 190 16.73 -0.81 10.57
CA LYS A 190 17.24 -2.02 11.24
C LYS A 190 16.48 -2.30 12.54
N ASN A 191 15.23 -2.74 12.41
CA ASN A 191 14.37 -2.97 13.55
C ASN A 191 14.38 -4.45 13.95
N THR A 192 14.99 -4.76 15.09
CA THR A 192 15.48 -6.11 15.43
C THR A 192 14.40 -7.06 15.94
N SER A 193 13.24 -6.57 16.39
CA SER A 193 12.25 -7.39 17.12
C SER A 193 11.47 -8.36 16.24
N TRP A 194 11.27 -8.05 14.95
CA TRP A 194 10.49 -8.86 13.99
C TRP A 194 11.34 -9.44 12.86
N GLN A 195 12.56 -8.92 12.65
CA GLN A 195 13.57 -9.48 11.74
C GLN A 195 13.94 -10.94 12.04
N SER A 196 13.77 -11.37 13.30
CA SER A 196 14.02 -12.73 13.78
C SER A 196 12.84 -13.69 13.56
N SER A 197 11.77 -13.28 12.86
CA SER A 197 10.64 -14.17 12.54
C SER A 197 10.77 -14.80 11.15
N LEU A 198 10.27 -16.04 11.00
CA LEU A 198 10.19 -16.70 9.68
C LEU A 198 9.27 -15.92 8.73
N THR A 199 8.20 -15.34 9.26
CA THR A 199 7.23 -14.52 8.53
C THR A 199 7.90 -13.29 7.90
N TYR A 200 8.79 -12.63 8.63
CA TYR A 200 9.58 -11.53 8.09
C TYR A 200 10.49 -11.96 6.94
N LEU A 201 11.31 -13.01 7.16
CA LEU A 201 12.19 -13.53 6.12
C LEU A 201 11.41 -13.96 4.88
N SER A 202 10.24 -14.55 5.07
CA SER A 202 9.36 -14.97 3.99
C SER A 202 8.85 -13.77 3.18
N SER A 203 8.43 -12.71 3.87
CA SER A 203 7.96 -11.48 3.24
C SER A 203 9.07 -10.76 2.47
N VAL A 204 10.29 -10.70 3.02
CA VAL A 204 11.46 -10.11 2.33
C VAL A 204 11.78 -10.87 1.03
N LEU A 205 11.75 -12.20 1.05
CA LEU A 205 12.01 -13.01 -0.15
C LEU A 205 10.89 -12.87 -1.19
N LEU A 206 9.62 -12.77 -0.76
CA LEU A 206 8.51 -12.46 -1.67
C LEU A 206 8.67 -11.09 -2.34
N LEU A 207 9.06 -10.06 -1.58
CA LEU A 207 9.36 -8.74 -2.13
C LEU A 207 10.53 -8.82 -3.12
N HIS A 208 11.60 -9.54 -2.79
CA HIS A 208 12.74 -9.72 -3.67
C HIS A 208 12.34 -10.38 -5.00
N LYS A 209 11.55 -11.45 -4.97
CA LYS A 209 11.01 -12.08 -6.19
C LYS A 209 10.24 -11.11 -7.04
N LYS A 210 9.37 -10.30 -6.42
CA LYS A 210 8.59 -9.28 -7.14
C LYS A 210 9.51 -8.24 -7.77
N VAL A 211 10.60 -7.85 -7.10
CA VAL A 211 11.62 -6.98 -7.71
C VAL A 211 12.25 -7.63 -8.94
N VAL A 212 12.75 -8.88 -8.83
CA VAL A 212 13.33 -9.62 -9.96
C VAL A 212 12.34 -9.66 -11.13
N HIS A 213 11.10 -10.02 -10.85
CA HIS A 213 10.05 -10.08 -11.85
C HIS A 213 9.80 -8.73 -12.54
N CYS A 214 9.79 -7.63 -11.78
CA CYS A 214 9.66 -6.28 -12.36
C CYS A 214 10.86 -5.92 -13.25
N MET A 215 12.07 -6.39 -12.94
CA MET A 215 13.23 -6.16 -13.80
C MET A 215 13.17 -6.99 -15.09
N ASP A 216 12.66 -8.22 -15.02
CA ASP A 216 12.55 -9.12 -16.17
C ASP A 216 11.48 -8.66 -17.19
N GLN A 217 10.44 -7.95 -16.74
CA GLN A 217 9.28 -7.57 -17.58
C GLN A 217 9.51 -6.44 -18.61
N GLN A 218 10.75 -6.07 -18.97
CA GLN A 218 11.04 -4.95 -19.90
C GLN A 218 10.25 -3.66 -19.53
N VAL A 219 10.17 -3.36 -18.24
CA VAL A 219 9.48 -2.17 -17.73
C VAL A 219 10.17 -0.92 -18.29
N PRO A 220 9.42 0.16 -18.63
CA PRO A 220 10.00 1.41 -19.15
C PRO A 220 11.16 1.90 -18.29
N SER A 221 12.20 2.45 -18.94
CA SER A 221 13.50 2.79 -18.31
C SER A 221 13.42 3.70 -17.09
N GLU A 222 12.35 4.50 -16.97
CA GLU A 222 12.09 5.39 -15.83
C GLU A 222 11.73 4.64 -14.53
N ASN A 223 11.35 3.37 -14.62
CA ASN A 223 11.01 2.50 -13.48
C ASN A 223 12.09 1.43 -13.23
N LEU A 224 13.21 1.45 -13.95
CA LEU A 224 14.30 0.51 -13.73
C LEU A 224 15.06 0.91 -12.46
N ILE A 225 15.21 -0.06 -11.56
CA ILE A 225 16.05 0.07 -10.36
C ILE A 225 17.49 0.27 -10.83
N GLN A 226 18.15 1.31 -10.32
CA GLN A 226 19.54 1.58 -10.69
C GLN A 226 20.44 0.44 -10.20
N MET A 227 21.51 0.17 -10.93
CA MET A 227 22.41 -0.95 -10.61
C MET A 227 23.03 -0.85 -9.21
N ASN A 228 23.24 0.36 -8.69
CA ASN A 228 23.69 0.60 -7.32
C ASN A 228 22.62 0.20 -6.28
N ASP A 229 21.37 0.53 -6.56
CA ASP A 229 20.24 0.15 -5.70
C ASP A 229 20.02 -1.38 -5.68
N TRP A 230 20.33 -2.06 -6.78
CA TRP A 230 20.28 -3.53 -6.86
C TRP A 230 21.31 -4.20 -5.95
N ILE A 231 22.52 -3.63 -5.84
CA ILE A 231 23.56 -4.11 -4.91
C ILE A 231 23.08 -3.99 -3.46
N ASP A 232 22.42 -2.89 -3.12
CA ASP A 232 21.86 -2.67 -1.78
C ASP A 232 20.75 -3.67 -1.45
N VAL A 233 19.87 -3.98 -2.41
CA VAL A 233 18.82 -5.00 -2.27
C VAL A 233 19.42 -6.37 -1.99
N ILE A 234 20.40 -6.81 -2.79
CA ILE A 234 21.08 -8.10 -2.58
C ILE A 234 21.82 -8.12 -1.24
N GLY A 235 22.53 -7.03 -0.92
CA GLY A 235 23.25 -6.87 0.35
C GLY A 235 22.33 -6.99 1.55
N PHE A 236 21.14 -6.39 1.47
CA PHE A 236 20.11 -6.48 2.50
C PHE A 236 19.58 -7.90 2.68
N VAL A 237 19.19 -8.58 1.59
CA VAL A 237 18.70 -9.98 1.66
C VAL A 237 19.77 -10.92 2.23
N LYS A 238 21.03 -10.74 1.84
CA LYS A 238 22.17 -11.45 2.44
C LYS A 238 22.29 -11.19 3.93
N GLY A 239 22.09 -9.94 4.35
CA GLY A 239 22.01 -9.55 5.77
C GLY A 239 20.92 -10.31 6.51
N CYS A 240 19.71 -10.40 5.93
CA CYS A 240 18.60 -11.17 6.52
C CYS A 240 18.94 -12.65 6.69
N PHE A 241 19.59 -13.28 5.71
CA PHE A 241 20.02 -14.68 5.84
C PHE A 241 21.06 -14.88 6.94
N ASN A 242 22.03 -13.97 7.06
CA ASN A 242 23.06 -14.08 8.10
C ASN A 242 22.50 -13.87 9.51
N SER A 243 21.40 -13.12 9.65
CA SER A 243 20.74 -12.85 10.92
C SER A 243 19.66 -13.88 11.27
N ALA A 244 19.23 -14.71 10.32
CA ALA A 244 18.22 -15.73 10.54
C ALA A 244 18.80 -16.95 11.25
N THR A 245 18.06 -17.51 12.20
CA THR A 245 18.42 -18.78 12.84
C THR A 245 18.33 -19.94 11.83
N LYS A 246 19.12 -21.00 12.06
CA LYS A 246 19.04 -22.23 11.27
C LYS A 246 17.66 -22.87 11.22
N ALA A 247 16.88 -22.77 12.30
CA ALA A 247 15.50 -23.26 12.31
C ALA A 247 14.62 -22.50 11.30
N GLN A 248 14.76 -21.17 11.21
CA GLN A 248 14.05 -20.37 10.21
C GLN A 248 14.52 -20.71 8.80
N LEU A 249 15.84 -20.79 8.56
CA LEU A 249 16.37 -21.10 7.24
C LEU A 249 15.90 -22.48 6.74
N LYS A 250 15.82 -23.48 7.62
CA LYS A 250 15.29 -24.81 7.28
C LYS A 250 13.80 -24.81 6.94
N ASN A 251 13.05 -23.85 7.45
CA ASN A 251 11.62 -23.71 7.21
C ASN A 251 11.30 -22.82 6.00
N VAL A 252 12.31 -22.23 5.34
CA VAL A 252 12.14 -21.57 4.04
C VAL A 252 11.78 -22.62 2.99
N THR A 253 10.64 -22.43 2.31
CA THR A 253 10.16 -23.40 1.32
C THR A 253 10.95 -23.29 0.00
N LYS A 254 11.01 -24.38 -0.76
CA LYS A 254 11.60 -24.37 -2.11
C LYS A 254 10.88 -23.40 -3.04
N GLU A 255 9.56 -23.32 -2.91
CA GLU A 255 8.73 -22.37 -3.64
C GLU A 255 9.17 -20.94 -3.34
N LEU A 256 9.43 -20.58 -2.09
CA LEU A 256 9.88 -19.24 -1.74
C LEU A 256 11.30 -18.89 -2.26
N LEU A 257 12.09 -19.89 -2.62
CA LEU A 257 13.42 -19.71 -3.22
C LEU A 257 13.44 -19.83 -4.75
N SER A 258 12.38 -20.34 -5.36
CA SER A 258 12.25 -20.35 -6.83
C SER A 258 12.28 -18.92 -7.34
N ASP A 259 12.83 -18.68 -8.53
CA ASP A 259 12.73 -17.36 -9.20
C ASP A 259 13.36 -16.18 -8.42
N CYS A 260 14.09 -16.44 -7.33
CA CYS A 260 14.89 -15.46 -6.60
C CYS A 260 16.25 -15.18 -7.26
N GLY A 261 16.57 -15.87 -8.36
CA GLY A 261 17.90 -15.83 -8.98
C GLY A 261 18.93 -16.75 -8.30
N ALA A 262 19.94 -17.17 -9.07
CA ALA A 262 20.94 -18.14 -8.63
C ALA A 262 21.78 -17.63 -7.45
N ASP A 263 22.06 -16.32 -7.40
CA ASP A 263 22.88 -15.70 -6.36
C ASP A 263 22.21 -15.77 -4.98
N ILE A 264 20.91 -15.47 -4.89
CA ILE A 264 20.15 -15.58 -3.64
C ILE A 264 20.09 -17.02 -3.15
N VAL A 265 19.88 -17.99 -4.07
CA VAL A 265 19.87 -19.41 -3.73
C VAL A 265 21.25 -19.87 -3.21
N LEU A 266 22.33 -19.39 -3.83
CA LEU A 266 23.69 -19.67 -3.38
C LEU A 266 23.95 -19.08 -1.98
N MET A 267 23.54 -17.83 -1.74
CA MET A 267 23.67 -17.17 -0.43
C MET A 267 22.89 -17.91 0.66
N TYR A 268 21.67 -18.36 0.36
CA TYR A 268 20.87 -19.18 1.26
C TYR A 268 21.57 -20.50 1.62
N LYS A 269 22.11 -21.22 0.63
CA LYS A 269 22.86 -22.47 0.84
C LYS A 269 24.09 -22.24 1.73
N GLN A 270 24.82 -21.15 1.49
CA GLN A 270 25.96 -20.76 2.32
C GLN A 270 25.54 -20.43 3.76
N ALA A 271 24.43 -19.72 3.96
CA ALA A 271 23.92 -19.37 5.28
C ALA A 271 23.56 -20.62 6.10
N ILE A 272 22.91 -21.61 5.48
CA ILE A 272 22.59 -22.90 6.15
C ILE A 272 23.85 -23.69 6.52
N ALA A 273 24.89 -23.62 5.69
CA ALA A 273 26.13 -24.37 5.89
C ALA A 273 27.05 -23.79 6.98
N ARG A 274 26.92 -22.49 7.32
CA ARG A 274 27.82 -21.80 8.27
C ARG A 274 27.66 -22.20 9.74
N GLU A 275 26.55 -22.83 10.12
CA GLU A 275 26.33 -23.33 11.49
C GLU A 275 26.61 -24.84 11.59
N GLN A 276 27.76 -25.30 11.07
CA GLN A 276 28.37 -26.61 11.32
C GLN A 276 29.54 -26.46 12.28
#